data_AF-A0A2T7TIN9-F1
#
_entry.id   AF-A0A2T7TIN9-F1
#
_cell.length_a   1.000
_cell.length_b   1.000
_cell.length_c   1.000
_cell.angle_alpha   90.00
_cell.angle_beta   90.00
_cell.angle_gamma   90.00
#
_symmetry.space_group_name_H-M   'P 1'
#
loop_
_entity.id
_entity.type
_entity.pdbx_description
1 polymer ?
#
loop_
_entity_poly.entity_id
_entity_poly.type
_entity_poly.pdbx_seq_one_letter_code
_entity_poly.pdbx_strand_id
1 'polypeptide(L)'
;MNSHSVTCVTRHVAPDVCHKPSLLHRIAGGAPHSEVHNLITRPTPAWIRRLLVFATGLIAVLMLSAPAAQGYHPGAPATAPSTLAASHLPGQIVAQEFTDRISGVLRNADGPLADVTISVSGNGFDGETTSAANGSWSVGVPEQGAYEVTLEVDTLPEGAALAEGQANPRTVTFAGTSNVTTLFLFGEGIVTTTTSFWDTLAERSLAGLSFGLLLALSAVGLSLIFGTTGLTNFAHGEMVTFGAVVAFGFAALGLPIFVAIPLAVVAGALLGWVQDAGLWKPLRRRGTGLVPMMIVSIGLALALRYIIQFNFGGATQQLPGAQSARLDFGPVSISQNNLNSLLISLVIILLVGFLLLRTRLGKATRAVSDNPALAAASGIDVDRVIRIVWMVGGALAALGGILWAYYRPGVSFNMGQQILLLIFAGVVLGGLGTVFGALIGSIIVGLFVEISTIWLEADLKYVGALLIMILVLLFRPQGILGRKERVG
;
A
#
# COMPACT_ATOMS: atom_id res chain seq x y z
N MET A 1 29.95 -49.95 -26.32
CA MET A 1 30.92 -50.23 -25.24
C MET A 1 30.20 -50.10 -23.91
N ASN A 2 30.27 -51.17 -23.11
CA ASN A 2 29.98 -51.35 -21.66
C ASN A 2 28.59 -50.94 -21.16
N SER A 3 27.66 -51.88 -20.95
CA SER A 3 27.52 -52.82 -19.80
C SER A 3 27.23 -52.14 -18.46
N HIS A 4 26.07 -52.41 -17.87
CA HIS A 4 25.99 -53.04 -16.54
C HIS A 4 24.59 -53.62 -16.30
N SER A 5 24.62 -54.91 -15.98
CA SER A 5 23.55 -55.82 -15.62
C SER A 5 22.96 -55.53 -14.23
N VAL A 6 21.66 -55.75 -14.05
CA VAL A 6 21.10 -56.09 -12.74
C VAL A 6 20.32 -57.39 -12.86
N THR A 7 20.78 -58.34 -12.04
CA THR A 7 20.46 -59.76 -11.96
C THR A 7 19.10 -59.99 -11.30
N CYS A 8 18.32 -60.91 -11.84
CA CYS A 8 17.05 -61.37 -11.26
C CYS A 8 17.31 -62.63 -10.43
N VAL A 9 16.92 -62.62 -9.15
CA VAL A 9 16.89 -63.82 -8.28
C VAL A 9 15.46 -64.35 -8.29
N THR A 10 15.30 -65.57 -8.79
CA THR A 10 14.07 -66.35 -8.82
C THR A 10 13.90 -67.16 -7.52
N ARG A 11 12.66 -67.26 -7.01
CA ARG A 11 12.23 -68.42 -6.24
C ARG A 11 10.80 -68.82 -6.64
N HIS A 12 10.66 -70.13 -6.82
CA HIS A 12 9.54 -70.90 -7.36
C HIS A 12 8.16 -70.64 -6.75
N VAL A 13 7.09 -70.82 -7.53
CA VAL A 13 6.17 -71.99 -7.49
C VAL A 13 5.12 -71.93 -8.62
N ALA A 14 5.09 -73.00 -9.41
CA ALA A 14 4.02 -73.68 -10.16
C ALA A 14 3.21 -73.00 -11.32
N PRO A 15 2.77 -73.81 -12.31
CA PRO A 15 2.41 -73.37 -13.65
C PRO A 15 0.90 -73.42 -13.92
N ASP A 16 0.40 -72.52 -14.77
CA ASP A 16 -0.67 -72.81 -15.73
C ASP A 16 -0.87 -71.60 -16.65
N VAL A 17 -1.41 -71.86 -17.85
CA VAL A 17 -1.80 -70.92 -18.93
C VAL A 17 -0.78 -70.81 -20.07
N CYS A 18 -1.04 -71.65 -21.08
CA CYS A 18 -0.48 -71.57 -22.42
C CYS A 18 -1.29 -70.58 -23.29
N HIS A 19 -0.58 -69.81 -24.11
CA HIS A 19 -1.01 -69.07 -25.33
C HIS A 19 -2.03 -67.91 -25.25
N LYS A 20 -1.50 -66.67 -25.29
CA LYS A 20 -1.61 -65.76 -26.46
C LYS A 20 -0.69 -64.53 -26.31
N PRO A 21 0.00 -64.07 -27.37
CA PRO A 21 0.84 -62.89 -27.34
C PRO A 21 -0.02 -61.62 -27.52
N SER A 22 0.55 -60.46 -27.15
CA SER A 22 0.07 -59.09 -27.39
C SER A 22 -0.94 -58.52 -26.40
N LEU A 23 -0.43 -57.77 -25.41
CA LEU A 23 -1.09 -56.56 -24.86
C LEU A 23 -0.15 -55.67 -24.01
N LEU A 24 1.18 -55.88 -24.08
CA LEU A 24 2.20 -55.01 -23.47
C LEU A 24 2.99 -54.19 -24.50
N HIS A 25 2.32 -53.84 -25.61
CA HIS A 25 2.82 -52.87 -26.59
C HIS A 25 1.83 -51.73 -26.88
N ARG A 26 0.96 -51.42 -25.90
CA ARG A 26 0.03 -50.27 -25.97
C ARG A 26 0.22 -49.21 -24.88
N ILE A 27 1.33 -49.26 -24.14
CA ILE A 27 1.73 -48.26 -23.13
C ILE A 27 3.08 -47.61 -23.51
N ALA A 28 3.37 -47.53 -24.80
CA ALA A 28 4.45 -46.73 -25.37
C ALA A 28 3.95 -46.00 -26.62
N GLY A 29 2.77 -45.38 -26.51
CA GLY A 29 2.30 -44.41 -27.49
C GLY A 29 2.98 -43.08 -27.21
N GLY A 30 4.22 -42.91 -27.68
CA GLY A 30 4.79 -41.58 -27.84
C GLY A 30 3.84 -40.75 -28.69
N ALA A 31 3.35 -39.65 -28.15
CA ALA A 31 2.66 -38.65 -28.96
C ALA A 31 3.61 -38.26 -30.11
N PRO A 32 3.17 -38.27 -31.37
CA PRO A 32 4.02 -37.85 -32.47
C PRO A 32 4.49 -36.42 -32.21
N HIS A 33 5.80 -36.18 -32.39
CA HIS A 33 6.46 -34.88 -32.19
C HIS A 33 5.80 -33.69 -32.93
N SER A 34 4.83 -33.96 -33.83
CA SER A 34 4.02 -32.96 -34.52
C SER A 34 2.87 -32.36 -33.68
N GLU A 35 2.40 -33.01 -32.60
CA GLU A 35 1.32 -32.44 -31.75
C GLU A 35 1.83 -31.44 -30.71
N VAL A 36 3.07 -31.60 -30.23
CA VAL A 36 3.68 -30.68 -29.25
C VAL A 36 4.01 -29.32 -29.90
N HIS A 37 4.34 -29.31 -31.20
CA HIS A 37 4.58 -28.06 -31.93
C HIS A 37 3.29 -27.26 -32.23
N ASN A 38 2.13 -27.93 -32.23
CA ASN A 38 0.83 -27.32 -32.54
C ASN A 38 0.07 -26.78 -31.31
N LEU A 39 0.59 -27.01 -30.10
CA LEU A 39 0.05 -26.45 -28.85
C LEU A 39 0.61 -25.06 -28.53
N ILE A 40 1.77 -24.69 -29.10
CA ILE A 40 2.46 -23.41 -28.87
C ILE A 40 2.00 -22.32 -29.85
N THR A 41 1.40 -22.70 -30.99
CA THR A 41 1.07 -21.77 -32.09
C THR A 41 -0.42 -21.44 -32.24
N ARG A 42 -1.31 -21.94 -31.37
CA ARG A 42 -2.74 -21.60 -31.48
C ARG A 42 -2.93 -20.09 -31.24
N PRO A 43 -3.40 -19.33 -32.24
CA PRO A 43 -3.65 -17.91 -32.08
C PRO A 43 -4.64 -17.70 -30.93
N THR A 44 -4.38 -16.70 -30.09
CA THR A 44 -5.29 -16.33 -29.02
C THR A 44 -6.71 -16.17 -29.59
N PRO A 45 -7.73 -16.80 -29.01
CA PRO A 45 -9.06 -16.77 -29.59
C PRO A 45 -9.53 -15.32 -29.67
N ALA A 46 -10.11 -14.94 -30.81
CA ALA A 46 -10.38 -13.54 -31.18
C ALA A 46 -11.18 -12.76 -30.13
N TRP A 47 -11.98 -13.43 -29.31
CA TRP A 47 -12.72 -12.82 -28.21
C TRP A 47 -11.80 -12.35 -27.06
N ILE A 48 -10.71 -13.06 -26.74
CA ILE A 48 -9.72 -12.63 -25.74
C ILE A 48 -8.97 -11.40 -26.23
N ARG A 49 -8.61 -11.37 -27.51
CA ARG A 49 -7.98 -10.19 -28.12
C ARG A 49 -8.93 -8.99 -28.12
N ARG A 50 -10.21 -9.21 -28.42
CA ARG A 50 -11.26 -8.18 -28.32
C ARG A 50 -11.48 -7.72 -26.89
N LEU A 51 -11.41 -8.60 -25.89
CA LEU A 51 -11.63 -8.28 -24.49
C LEU A 51 -10.44 -7.53 -23.86
N LEU A 52 -9.21 -7.87 -24.25
CA LEU A 52 -8.02 -7.08 -23.93
C LEU A 52 -8.06 -5.70 -24.59
N VAL A 53 -8.44 -5.63 -25.87
CA VAL A 53 -8.64 -4.36 -26.59
C VAL A 53 -9.79 -3.53 -26.01
N PHE A 54 -10.83 -4.18 -25.47
CA PHE A 54 -11.95 -3.49 -24.82
C PHE A 54 -11.58 -3.01 -23.42
N ALA A 55 -10.78 -3.77 -22.66
CA ALA A 55 -10.27 -3.35 -21.37
C ALA A 55 -9.26 -2.20 -21.52
N THR A 56 -8.32 -2.29 -22.46
CA THR A 56 -7.42 -1.17 -22.77
C THR A 56 -8.17 -0.01 -23.41
N GLY A 57 -9.21 -0.27 -24.20
CA GLY A 57 -10.08 0.76 -24.79
C GLY A 57 -10.94 1.48 -23.75
N LEU A 58 -11.48 0.78 -22.76
CA LEU A 58 -12.25 1.39 -21.65
C LEU A 58 -11.33 2.20 -20.73
N ILE A 59 -10.12 1.69 -20.46
CA ILE A 59 -9.08 2.40 -19.70
C ILE A 59 -8.62 3.64 -20.48
N ALA A 60 -8.35 3.51 -21.78
CA ALA A 60 -7.94 4.62 -22.63
C ALA A 60 -9.05 5.67 -22.77
N VAL A 61 -10.31 5.27 -22.98
CA VAL A 61 -11.45 6.22 -23.11
C VAL A 61 -11.73 6.95 -21.79
N LEU A 62 -11.55 6.31 -20.64
CA LEU A 62 -11.73 6.94 -19.32
C LEU A 62 -10.51 7.80 -18.89
N MET A 63 -9.33 7.57 -19.47
CA MET A 63 -8.08 8.27 -19.13
C MET A 63 -7.67 9.35 -20.14
N LEU A 64 -8.03 9.23 -21.43
CA LEU A 64 -7.79 10.26 -22.45
C LEU A 64 -8.71 11.48 -22.31
N SER A 65 -9.81 11.37 -21.57
CA SER A 65 -10.72 12.48 -21.34
C SER A 65 -10.36 13.29 -20.09
N ALA A 66 -9.31 12.92 -19.35
CA ALA A 66 -8.76 13.80 -18.33
C ALA A 66 -8.21 15.05 -19.03
N PRO A 67 -8.78 16.25 -18.80
CA PRO A 67 -8.15 17.45 -19.29
C PRO A 67 -6.74 17.49 -18.71
N ALA A 68 -5.78 17.97 -19.49
CA ALA A 68 -4.51 18.40 -18.95
C ALA A 68 -4.82 19.51 -17.93
N ALA A 69 -5.07 19.12 -16.68
CA ALA A 69 -5.29 20.03 -15.56
C ALA A 69 -3.93 20.58 -15.15
N GLN A 70 -3.32 21.35 -16.04
CA GLN A 70 -2.38 22.38 -15.68
C GLN A 70 -3.20 23.56 -15.13
N GLY A 71 -2.87 23.99 -13.91
CA GLY A 71 -3.09 25.38 -13.48
C GLY A 71 -4.33 25.69 -12.66
N TYR A 72 -4.51 25.08 -11.47
CA TYR A 72 -5.49 25.54 -10.49
C TYR A 72 -4.87 25.44 -9.09
N HIS A 73 -3.79 26.19 -8.86
CA HIS A 73 -3.29 26.46 -7.52
C HIS A 73 -4.18 27.54 -6.88
N PRO A 74 -4.85 27.29 -5.74
CA PRO A 74 -5.40 28.37 -4.95
C PRO A 74 -4.24 29.06 -4.21
N GLY A 75 -3.94 30.29 -4.63
CA GLY A 75 -3.22 31.31 -3.84
C GLY A 75 -1.98 30.85 -3.05
N ALA A 76 -0.86 30.62 -3.74
CA ALA A 76 0.44 30.79 -3.11
C ALA A 76 0.68 32.30 -2.90
N PRO A 77 1.06 32.78 -1.70
CA PRO A 77 1.52 34.15 -1.54
C PRO A 77 2.76 34.36 -2.41
N ALA A 78 2.80 35.51 -3.09
CA ALA A 78 3.78 35.89 -4.10
C ALA A 78 5.22 35.50 -3.69
N THR A 79 5.83 34.60 -4.47
CA THR A 79 7.27 34.37 -4.44
C THR A 79 7.98 35.63 -4.93
N ALA A 80 8.65 36.31 -4.01
CA ALA A 80 9.65 37.31 -4.36
C ALA A 80 10.77 36.65 -5.18
N PRO A 81 11.33 37.33 -6.19
CA PRO A 81 12.35 36.75 -7.05
C PRO A 81 13.61 36.43 -6.25
N SER A 82 14.07 35.19 -6.36
CA SER A 82 15.37 34.72 -5.90
C SER A 82 16.47 35.35 -6.75
N THR A 83 16.92 36.54 -6.36
CA THR A 83 18.22 37.08 -6.75
C THR A 83 19.14 37.01 -5.53
N LEU A 84 19.75 35.84 -5.32
CA LEU A 84 20.99 35.76 -4.53
C LEU A 84 22.13 36.30 -5.40
N ALA A 85 22.20 37.62 -5.51
CA ALA A 85 23.43 38.29 -5.88
C ALA A 85 24.31 38.32 -4.63
N ALA A 86 25.46 37.67 -4.71
CA ALA A 86 26.52 37.78 -3.72
C ALA A 86 26.97 39.25 -3.64
N SER A 87 26.57 39.95 -2.58
CA SER A 87 27.17 41.23 -2.20
C SER A 87 27.95 41.02 -0.91
N HIS A 88 29.28 40.95 -1.06
CA HIS A 88 30.24 41.05 0.03
C HIS A 88 30.06 42.36 0.79
N LEU A 89 29.97 42.30 2.11
CA LEU A 89 30.35 43.38 3.02
C LEU A 89 31.21 42.80 4.17
N PRO A 90 32.27 43.50 4.60
CA PRO A 90 33.31 42.92 5.43
C PRO A 90 33.02 43.11 6.92
N GLY A 91 33.29 42.05 7.69
CA GLY A 91 33.48 42.14 9.12
C GLY A 91 32.55 41.24 9.93
N GLN A 92 32.95 39.97 10.13
CA GLN A 92 33.12 39.33 11.44
C GLN A 92 33.33 37.80 11.25
N ILE A 93 34.58 37.40 11.45
CA ILE A 93 35.13 36.13 11.97
C ILE A 93 34.37 34.82 11.63
N VAL A 94 34.83 34.18 10.54
CA VAL A 94 35.01 32.73 10.29
C VAL A 94 34.01 31.73 10.91
N ALA A 95 32.91 31.45 10.20
CA ALA A 95 32.34 30.10 10.20
C ALA A 95 33.07 29.29 9.11
N GLN A 96 33.72 28.18 9.46
CA GLN A 96 34.30 27.27 8.48
C GLN A 96 33.19 26.80 7.51
N GLU A 97 33.42 26.98 6.20
CA GLU A 97 32.47 26.56 5.15
C GLU A 97 32.43 25.03 5.07
N PHE A 98 31.64 24.43 5.93
CA PHE A 98 31.31 23.02 5.84
C PHE A 98 30.19 22.79 4.80
N THR A 99 30.21 21.63 4.14
CA THR A 99 29.20 21.26 3.14
C THR A 99 27.85 21.00 3.80
N ASP A 100 27.86 20.38 4.97
CA ASP A 100 26.69 20.10 5.78
C ASP A 100 26.35 21.30 6.67
N ARG A 101 25.07 21.64 6.76
CA ARG A 101 24.60 22.84 7.48
C ARG A 101 23.36 22.56 8.31
N ILE A 102 23.27 23.22 9.46
CA ILE A 102 22.04 23.37 10.23
C ILE A 102 21.54 24.78 9.94
N SER A 103 20.27 24.91 9.57
CA SER A 103 19.69 26.22 9.23
C SER A 103 18.31 26.41 9.85
N GLY A 104 17.85 27.64 9.90
CA GLY A 104 16.50 27.94 10.35
C GLY A 104 16.10 29.36 10.00
N VAL A 105 14.85 29.68 10.29
CA VAL A 105 14.33 31.04 10.20
C VAL A 105 13.58 31.35 11.50
N LEU A 106 13.96 32.42 12.18
CA LEU A 106 13.32 32.92 13.37
C LEU A 106 12.28 33.96 12.98
N ARG A 107 11.03 33.73 13.37
CA ARG A 107 9.92 34.62 13.03
C ARG A 107 8.84 34.56 14.10
N ASN A 108 8.35 35.73 14.49
CA ASN A 108 7.20 35.90 15.37
C ASN A 108 6.01 36.52 14.59
N ALA A 109 4.86 36.71 15.25
CA ALA A 109 3.68 37.37 14.70
C ALA A 109 3.98 38.77 14.14
N ASP A 110 4.89 39.51 14.78
CA ASP A 110 5.26 40.88 14.40
C ASP A 110 6.29 40.96 13.27
N GLY A 111 6.92 39.84 12.88
CA GLY A 111 7.94 39.82 11.82
C GLY A 111 9.11 38.87 12.07
N PRO A 112 10.13 38.86 11.18
CA PRO A 112 11.37 38.12 11.39
C PRO A 112 12.15 38.64 12.60
N LEU A 113 12.81 37.75 13.34
CA LEU A 113 13.66 38.11 14.48
C LEU A 113 15.12 38.15 14.03
N ALA A 114 15.73 39.33 14.10
CA ALA A 114 17.14 39.55 13.77
C ALA A 114 18.00 39.59 15.04
N ASP A 115 19.32 39.43 14.87
CA ASP A 115 20.34 39.57 15.91
C ASP A 115 20.19 38.61 17.12
N VAL A 116 19.46 37.51 16.95
CA VAL A 116 19.35 36.43 17.94
C VAL A 116 20.52 35.46 17.76
N THR A 117 21.16 35.09 18.86
CA THR A 117 22.27 34.14 18.89
C THR A 117 21.78 32.70 18.97
N ILE A 118 22.37 31.84 18.16
CA ILE A 118 22.15 30.39 18.15
C ILE A 118 23.50 29.70 18.30
N SER A 119 23.62 28.82 19.30
CA SER A 119 24.76 27.94 19.47
C SER A 119 24.42 26.51 19.05
N VAL A 120 25.40 25.82 18.48
CA VAL A 120 25.30 24.44 18.01
C VAL A 120 26.46 23.68 18.60
N SER A 121 26.18 22.67 19.42
CA SER A 121 27.18 21.81 20.04
C SER A 121 26.91 20.34 19.74
N GLY A 122 27.94 19.54 19.49
CA GLY A 122 27.76 18.10 19.23
C GLY A 122 28.95 17.48 18.52
N ASN A 123 29.21 16.19 18.78
CA ASN A 123 30.31 15.43 18.17
C ASN A 123 31.69 16.13 18.28
N GLY A 124 31.94 16.86 19.38
CA GLY A 124 33.19 17.59 19.60
C GLY A 124 33.33 18.90 18.80
N PHE A 125 32.27 19.36 18.15
CA PHE A 125 32.18 20.66 17.48
C PHE A 125 31.26 21.60 18.27
N ASP A 126 31.70 22.83 18.45
CA ASP A 126 30.93 23.94 19.00
C ASP A 126 30.99 25.11 18.02
N GLY A 127 29.83 25.60 17.59
CA GLY A 127 29.69 26.71 16.65
C GLY A 127 28.58 27.66 17.08
N GLU A 128 28.69 28.91 16.68
CA GLU A 128 27.74 29.96 17.03
C GLU A 128 27.41 30.79 15.79
N THR A 129 26.18 31.25 15.67
CA THR A 129 25.75 32.16 14.60
C THR A 129 24.67 33.11 15.10
N THR A 130 24.50 34.22 14.40
CA THR A 130 23.45 35.19 14.66
C THR A 130 22.47 35.23 13.51
N SER A 131 21.18 35.40 13.82
CA SER A 131 20.14 35.50 12.80
C SER A 131 20.23 36.82 12.02
N ALA A 132 20.18 36.75 10.70
CA ALA A 132 20.20 37.92 9.82
C ALA A 132 18.90 38.74 9.90
N ALA A 133 18.87 39.92 9.26
CA ALA A 133 17.71 40.83 9.25
C ALA A 133 16.39 40.21 8.74
N ASN A 134 16.47 39.14 7.95
CA ASN A 134 15.31 38.38 7.47
C ASN A 134 14.92 37.20 8.39
N GLY A 135 15.58 37.06 9.54
CA GLY A 135 15.41 35.99 10.52
C GLY A 135 16.14 34.70 10.19
N SER A 136 16.80 34.60 9.03
CA SER A 136 17.53 33.39 8.64
C SER A 136 18.85 33.24 9.39
N TRP A 137 19.20 32.01 9.75
CA TRP A 137 20.48 31.68 10.37
C TRP A 137 21.00 30.35 9.82
N SER A 138 22.32 30.16 9.85
CA SER A 138 22.92 28.89 9.44
C SER A 138 24.29 28.67 10.08
N VAL A 139 24.55 27.45 10.53
CA VAL A 139 25.84 26.98 11.03
C VAL A 139 26.30 25.80 10.17
N GLY A 140 27.53 25.87 9.64
CA GLY A 140 28.16 24.72 8.99
C GLY A 140 28.67 23.73 10.04
N VAL A 141 28.48 22.43 9.83
CA VAL A 141 28.96 21.37 10.74
C VAL A 141 29.91 20.40 10.02
N PRO A 142 30.97 19.91 10.69
CA PRO A 142 32.03 19.12 10.05
C PRO A 142 31.62 17.70 9.64
N GLU A 143 30.69 17.08 10.36
CA GLU A 143 30.26 15.71 10.14
C GLU A 143 28.73 15.59 10.31
N GLN A 144 28.12 14.59 9.67
CA GLN A 144 26.72 14.26 9.90
C GLN A 144 26.58 13.49 11.21
N GLY A 145 25.72 13.96 12.11
CA GLY A 145 25.42 13.28 13.36
C GLY A 145 24.36 14.00 14.18
N ALA A 146 24.32 13.72 15.48
CA ALA A 146 23.45 14.43 16.41
C ALA A 146 24.13 15.71 16.93
N TYR A 147 23.41 16.83 16.87
CA TYR A 147 23.84 18.13 17.39
C TYR A 147 22.73 18.74 18.26
N GLU A 148 23.10 19.43 19.33
CA GLU A 148 22.22 20.25 20.14
C GLU A 148 22.27 21.69 19.65
N VAL A 149 21.11 22.23 19.29
CA VAL A 149 20.91 23.60 18.85
C VAL A 149 20.26 24.36 20.00
N THR A 150 20.98 25.32 20.57
CA THR A 150 20.50 26.18 21.65
C THR A 150 20.22 27.58 21.11
N LEU A 151 19.04 28.10 21.38
CA LEU A 151 18.74 29.50 21.14
C LEU A 151 19.02 30.28 22.42
N GLU A 152 19.86 31.31 22.36
CA GLU A 152 20.21 32.11 23.52
C GLU A 152 19.06 33.08 23.83
N VAL A 153 18.31 32.79 24.89
CA VAL A 153 17.04 33.48 25.20
C VAL A 153 17.29 34.95 25.56
N ASP A 154 18.45 35.25 26.14
CA ASP A 154 18.85 36.61 26.53
C ASP A 154 19.11 37.55 25.34
N THR A 155 19.26 36.98 24.13
CA THR A 155 19.47 37.75 22.88
C THR A 155 18.18 38.05 22.12
N LEU A 156 17.02 37.66 22.68
CA LEU A 156 15.73 37.91 22.03
C LEU A 156 15.33 39.40 22.10
N PRO A 157 14.81 39.98 20.99
CA PRO A 157 14.27 41.34 20.98
C PRO A 157 13.11 41.52 21.96
N GLU A 158 12.90 42.75 22.45
CA GLU A 158 11.78 43.08 23.35
C GLU A 158 10.43 42.67 22.72
N GLY A 159 9.65 41.88 23.46
CA GLY A 159 8.35 41.36 23.01
C GLY A 159 8.40 39.97 22.32
N ALA A 160 9.59 39.42 22.06
CA ALA A 160 9.75 38.06 21.57
C ALA A 160 10.07 37.09 22.73
N ALA A 161 9.15 36.15 22.98
CA ALA A 161 9.38 35.04 23.89
C ALA A 161 9.29 33.72 23.13
N LEU A 162 10.16 32.77 23.48
CA LEU A 162 10.02 31.37 23.05
C LEU A 162 8.66 30.84 23.50
N ALA A 163 8.02 30.07 22.62
CA ALA A 163 6.78 29.37 22.90
C ALA A 163 6.91 28.48 24.16
N GLU A 164 5.91 28.52 25.04
CA GLU A 164 5.93 27.80 26.31
C GLU A 164 5.98 26.27 26.07
N GLY A 165 6.88 25.58 26.77
CA GLY A 165 7.08 24.13 26.63
C GLY A 165 8.00 23.70 25.47
N GLN A 166 8.61 24.63 24.73
CA GLN A 166 9.61 24.26 23.73
C GLN A 166 10.89 23.78 24.37
N ALA A 167 11.40 22.63 23.92
CA ALA A 167 12.74 22.19 24.26
C ALA A 167 13.77 23.20 23.73
N ASN A 168 14.67 23.63 24.59
CA ASN A 168 15.84 24.45 24.28
C ASN A 168 16.93 24.08 25.30
N PRO A 169 18.01 23.37 24.94
CA PRO A 169 18.46 23.00 23.60
C PRO A 169 17.57 21.99 22.86
N ARG A 170 17.64 21.99 21.51
CA ARG A 170 16.97 21.02 20.63
C ARG A 170 17.98 20.11 19.95
N THR A 171 17.80 18.80 20.07
CA THR A 171 18.62 17.85 19.31
C THR A 171 18.14 17.75 17.86
N VAL A 172 19.06 17.94 16.91
CA VAL A 172 18.87 17.64 15.49
C VAL A 172 19.76 16.49 15.09
N THR A 173 19.33 15.67 14.14
CA THR A 173 20.11 14.54 13.63
C THR A 173 20.18 14.60 12.11
N PHE A 174 21.40 14.55 11.58
CA PHE A 174 21.63 14.40 10.15
C PHE A 174 21.43 12.94 9.72
N ALA A 175 20.53 12.71 8.77
CA ALA A 175 20.35 11.42 8.13
C ALA A 175 20.26 11.59 6.61
N GLY A 176 21.40 11.47 5.91
CA GLY A 176 21.44 11.42 4.44
C GLY A 176 21.06 12.72 3.72
N THR A 177 21.10 13.85 4.41
CA THR A 177 20.84 15.20 3.86
C THR A 177 21.96 16.14 4.26
N SER A 178 22.28 17.11 3.39
CA SER A 178 23.32 18.12 3.66
C SER A 178 22.80 19.37 4.36
N ASN A 179 21.49 19.45 4.60
CA ASN A 179 20.88 20.54 5.35
C ASN A 179 19.76 20.01 6.24
N VAL A 180 19.81 20.34 7.53
CA VAL A 180 18.73 20.07 8.49
C VAL A 180 18.17 21.39 8.99
N THR A 181 16.85 21.56 8.91
CA THR A 181 16.19 22.79 9.33
C THR A 181 15.62 22.67 10.74
N THR A 182 15.97 23.60 11.62
CA THR A 182 15.43 23.73 12.97
C THR A 182 14.43 24.86 13.07
N LEU A 183 13.28 24.57 13.69
CA LEU A 183 12.20 25.54 13.89
C LEU A 183 12.02 25.83 15.38
N PHE A 184 12.20 27.09 15.74
CA PHE A 184 11.80 27.66 17.03
C PHE A 184 10.50 28.45 16.82
N LEU A 185 9.55 28.30 17.74
CA LEU A 185 8.27 28.99 17.69
C LEU A 185 8.29 30.10 18.73
N PHE A 186 7.76 31.27 18.38
CA PHE A 186 7.75 32.46 19.23
C PHE A 186 6.32 32.98 19.37
N GLY A 187 5.95 33.44 20.56
CA GLY A 187 4.67 34.11 20.81
C GLY A 187 3.94 33.66 22.08
N GLU A 188 3.29 34.63 22.74
CA GLU A 188 2.42 34.41 23.89
C GLU A 188 1.15 33.66 23.46
N GLY A 189 0.91 32.47 24.02
CA GLY A 189 -0.23 31.60 23.66
C GLY A 189 0.08 30.46 22.68
N ILE A 190 1.30 30.39 22.11
CA ILE A 190 1.77 29.18 21.44
C ILE A 190 2.33 28.25 22.52
N VAL A 191 1.49 27.37 23.05
CA VAL A 191 1.92 26.31 23.95
C VAL A 191 2.30 25.10 23.09
N THR A 192 3.59 24.78 23.02
CA THR A 192 3.99 23.43 22.58
C THR A 192 3.62 22.45 23.67
N THR A 193 2.38 21.97 23.59
CA THR A 193 1.90 20.95 24.52
C THR A 193 2.75 19.71 24.26
N THR A 194 3.61 19.36 25.22
CA THR A 194 4.23 18.04 25.25
C THR A 194 3.08 17.06 25.40
N THR A 195 2.61 16.50 24.28
CA THR A 195 1.50 15.55 24.26
C THR A 195 1.85 14.42 25.21
N SER A 196 0.96 14.14 26.17
CA SER A 196 1.23 13.06 27.11
C SER A 196 1.42 11.75 26.34
N PHE A 197 2.18 10.82 26.91
CA PHE A 197 2.34 9.49 26.30
C PHE A 197 0.97 8.84 26.01
N TRP A 198 -0.01 9.03 26.90
CA TRP A 198 -1.35 8.50 26.76
C TRP A 198 -2.13 9.16 25.62
N ASP A 199 -1.96 10.46 25.40
CA ASP A 199 -2.57 11.19 24.27
C ASP A 199 -1.98 10.71 22.94
N THR A 200 -0.65 10.59 22.89
CA THR A 200 0.07 10.05 21.73
C THR A 200 -0.38 8.62 21.45
N LEU A 201 -0.46 7.77 22.48
CA LEU A 201 -0.92 6.39 22.33
C LEU A 201 -2.37 6.33 21.82
N ALA A 202 -3.26 7.18 22.32
CA ALA A 202 -4.64 7.24 21.88
C ALA A 202 -4.75 7.70 20.41
N GLU A 203 -4.02 8.73 20.02
CA GLU A 203 -3.97 9.24 18.64
C GLU A 203 -3.43 8.18 17.68
N ARG A 204 -2.31 7.53 18.03
CA ARG A 204 -1.70 6.47 17.19
C ARG A 204 -2.56 5.22 17.14
N SER A 205 -3.27 4.88 18.21
CA SER A 205 -4.22 3.75 18.22
C SER A 205 -5.41 4.02 17.29
N LEU A 206 -5.96 5.23 17.30
CA LEU A 206 -7.04 5.61 16.40
C LEU A 206 -6.58 5.65 14.94
N ALA A 207 -5.39 6.21 14.68
CA ALA A 207 -4.77 6.19 13.36
C ALA A 207 -4.54 4.75 12.88
N GLY A 208 -4.02 3.88 13.76
CA GLY A 208 -3.77 2.47 13.47
C GLY A 208 -5.04 1.67 13.21
N LEU A 209 -6.13 1.95 13.93
CA LEU A 209 -7.44 1.37 13.67
C LEU A 209 -7.98 1.81 12.30
N SER A 210 -7.88 3.10 11.98
CA SER A 210 -8.31 3.65 10.70
C SER A 210 -7.53 3.01 9.54
N PHE A 211 -6.22 2.98 9.67
CA PHE A 211 -5.29 2.35 8.73
C PHE A 211 -5.56 0.85 8.57
N GLY A 212 -5.78 0.15 9.67
CA GLY A 212 -6.07 -1.29 9.69
C GLY A 212 -7.41 -1.63 9.02
N LEU A 213 -8.45 -0.83 9.20
CA LEU A 213 -9.74 -1.00 8.52
C LEU A 213 -9.65 -0.74 7.01
N LEU A 214 -8.84 0.22 6.59
CA LEU A 214 -8.57 0.48 5.17
C LEU A 214 -7.85 -0.71 4.51
N LEU A 215 -6.82 -1.24 5.19
CA LEU A 215 -6.14 -2.46 4.74
C LEU A 215 -7.11 -3.65 4.74
N ALA A 216 -7.97 -3.77 5.75
CA ALA A 216 -8.94 -4.85 5.88
C ALA A 216 -9.91 -4.88 4.71
N LEU A 217 -10.36 -3.72 4.21
CA LEU A 217 -11.27 -3.66 3.08
C LEU A 217 -10.66 -4.33 1.83
N SER A 218 -9.41 -3.98 1.50
CA SER A 218 -8.65 -4.58 0.41
C SER A 218 -8.31 -6.06 0.68
N ALA A 219 -7.93 -6.38 1.93
CA ALA A 219 -7.55 -7.73 2.37
C ALA A 219 -8.72 -8.71 2.34
N VAL A 220 -9.94 -8.27 2.68
CA VAL A 220 -11.16 -9.08 2.58
C VAL A 220 -11.44 -9.47 1.13
N GLY A 221 -11.26 -8.54 0.19
CA GLY A 221 -11.39 -8.84 -1.24
C GLY A 221 -10.39 -9.90 -1.71
N LEU A 222 -9.12 -9.75 -1.32
CA LEU A 222 -8.07 -10.72 -1.63
C LEU A 222 -8.34 -12.09 -0.98
N SER A 223 -8.75 -12.09 0.29
CA SER A 223 -9.07 -13.31 1.04
C SER A 223 -10.25 -14.06 0.44
N LEU A 224 -11.26 -13.37 -0.10
CA LEU A 224 -12.38 -14.00 -0.77
C LEU A 224 -11.95 -14.71 -2.07
N ILE A 225 -11.10 -14.06 -2.87
CA ILE A 225 -10.52 -14.64 -4.08
C ILE A 225 -9.68 -15.87 -3.73
N PHE A 226 -8.76 -15.73 -2.76
CA PHE A 226 -7.94 -16.83 -2.29
C PHE A 226 -8.79 -17.98 -1.75
N GLY A 227 -9.78 -17.70 -0.90
CA GLY A 227 -10.60 -18.72 -0.26
C GLY A 227 -11.39 -19.58 -1.26
N THR A 228 -11.77 -19.03 -2.41
CA THR A 228 -12.53 -19.79 -3.43
C THR A 228 -11.68 -20.43 -4.52
N THR A 229 -10.47 -19.94 -4.75
CA THR A 229 -9.63 -20.37 -5.88
C THR A 229 -8.27 -20.94 -5.49
N GLY A 230 -7.82 -20.71 -4.25
CA GLY A 230 -6.46 -20.97 -3.80
C GLY A 230 -5.39 -20.08 -4.44
N LEU A 231 -5.78 -19.10 -5.26
CA LEU A 231 -4.85 -18.25 -6.00
C LEU A 231 -4.41 -17.05 -5.17
N THR A 232 -3.11 -16.99 -4.87
CA THR A 232 -2.46 -15.78 -4.35
C THR A 232 -2.27 -14.78 -5.49
N ASN A 233 -3.19 -13.83 -5.63
CA ASN A 233 -3.17 -12.84 -6.70
C ASN A 233 -2.29 -11.63 -6.38
N PHE A 234 -1.09 -11.55 -6.93
CA PHE A 234 -0.20 -10.39 -6.77
C PHE A 234 -0.69 -9.14 -7.53
N ALA A 235 -1.57 -9.28 -8.51
CA ALA A 235 -2.17 -8.14 -9.21
C ALA A 235 -3.23 -7.40 -8.38
N HIS A 236 -3.61 -7.93 -7.21
CA HIS A 236 -4.60 -7.30 -6.34
C HIS A 236 -4.20 -5.89 -5.93
N GLY A 237 -2.90 -5.63 -5.70
CA GLY A 237 -2.40 -4.28 -5.42
C GLY A 237 -2.72 -3.30 -6.56
N GLU A 238 -2.58 -3.72 -7.81
CA GLU A 238 -2.92 -2.85 -8.94
C GLU A 238 -4.42 -2.65 -9.11
N MET A 239 -5.26 -3.59 -8.65
CA MET A 239 -6.71 -3.38 -8.58
C MET A 239 -7.06 -2.28 -7.58
N VAL A 240 -6.27 -2.16 -6.50
CA VAL A 240 -6.38 -1.06 -5.52
C VAL A 240 -5.98 0.26 -6.18
N THR A 241 -4.82 0.31 -6.84
CA THR A 241 -4.38 1.51 -7.58
C THR A 241 -5.43 1.94 -8.61
N PHE A 242 -5.95 0.98 -9.37
CA PHE A 242 -6.93 1.20 -10.42
C PHE A 242 -8.19 1.93 -9.92
N GLY A 243 -8.72 1.56 -8.74
CA GLY A 243 -9.90 2.21 -8.19
C GLY A 243 -9.72 3.70 -7.94
N ALA A 244 -8.61 4.08 -7.31
CA ALA A 244 -8.32 5.50 -7.04
C ALA A 244 -7.99 6.29 -8.31
N VAL A 245 -7.27 5.69 -9.27
CA VAL A 245 -7.00 6.32 -10.56
C VAL A 245 -8.28 6.54 -11.36
N VAL A 246 -9.19 5.57 -11.38
CA VAL A 246 -10.49 5.72 -12.06
C VAL A 246 -11.38 6.74 -11.35
N ALA A 247 -11.40 6.78 -10.02
CA ALA A 247 -12.13 7.80 -9.27
C ALA A 247 -11.60 9.21 -9.59
N PHE A 248 -10.27 9.36 -9.68
CA PHE A 248 -9.65 10.60 -10.14
C PHE A 248 -10.04 10.94 -11.58
N GLY A 249 -10.00 9.97 -12.50
CA GLY A 249 -10.42 10.17 -13.90
C GLY A 249 -11.86 10.66 -14.01
N PHE A 250 -12.80 10.05 -13.28
CA PHE A 250 -14.19 10.52 -13.24
C PHE A 250 -14.31 11.93 -12.64
N ALA A 251 -13.57 12.23 -11.59
CA ALA A 251 -13.56 13.57 -11.00
C ALA A 251 -12.96 14.61 -11.96
N ALA A 252 -11.94 14.26 -12.74
CA ALA A 252 -11.32 15.11 -13.75
C ALA A 252 -12.28 15.41 -14.93
N LEU A 253 -13.29 14.56 -15.15
CA LEU A 253 -14.40 14.81 -16.08
C LEU A 253 -15.44 15.80 -15.55
N GLY A 254 -15.24 16.35 -14.35
CA GLY A 254 -16.18 17.25 -13.70
C GLY A 254 -17.34 16.53 -13.01
N LEU A 255 -17.30 15.20 -12.88
CA LEU A 255 -18.32 14.47 -12.12
C LEU A 255 -18.15 14.78 -10.63
N PRO A 256 -19.26 15.00 -9.90
CA PRO A 256 -19.18 15.17 -8.46
C PRO A 256 -18.62 13.90 -7.82
N ILE A 257 -17.76 14.08 -6.82
CA ILE A 257 -16.99 12.98 -6.24
C ILE A 257 -17.87 11.87 -5.65
N PHE A 258 -19.04 12.24 -5.10
CA PHE A 258 -20.04 11.31 -4.58
C PHE A 258 -20.58 10.35 -5.65
N VAL A 259 -20.52 10.71 -6.93
CA VAL A 259 -20.90 9.87 -8.07
C VAL A 259 -19.67 9.14 -8.64
N ALA A 260 -18.51 9.82 -8.68
CA ALA A 260 -17.26 9.24 -9.15
C ALA A 260 -16.85 8.00 -8.33
N ILE A 261 -17.04 8.01 -7.01
CA ILE A 261 -16.67 6.89 -6.13
C ILE A 261 -17.48 5.62 -6.48
N PRO A 262 -18.83 5.61 -6.48
CA PRO A 262 -19.60 4.44 -6.91
C PRO A 262 -19.25 3.95 -8.32
N LEU A 263 -19.04 4.86 -9.27
CA LEU A 263 -18.66 4.48 -10.64
C LEU A 263 -17.28 3.81 -10.69
N ALA A 264 -16.31 4.30 -9.91
CA ALA A 264 -15.00 3.68 -9.79
C ALA A 264 -15.06 2.30 -9.10
N VAL A 265 -15.93 2.13 -8.11
CA VAL A 265 -16.19 0.82 -7.48
C VAL A 265 -16.80 -0.17 -8.50
N VAL A 266 -17.75 0.29 -9.32
CA VAL A 266 -18.31 -0.52 -10.42
C VAL A 266 -17.25 -0.85 -11.47
N ALA A 267 -16.37 0.09 -11.81
CA ALA A 267 -15.24 -0.17 -12.70
C ALA A 267 -14.26 -1.19 -12.10
N GLY A 268 -14.00 -1.15 -10.79
CA GLY A 268 -13.23 -2.16 -10.08
C GLY A 268 -13.88 -3.55 -10.12
N ALA A 269 -15.21 -3.62 -9.95
CA ALA A 269 -15.96 -4.86 -10.11
C ALA A 269 -15.86 -5.41 -11.53
N LEU A 270 -15.98 -4.54 -12.54
CA LEU A 270 -15.81 -4.88 -13.94
C LEU A 270 -14.40 -5.38 -14.23
N LEU A 271 -13.36 -4.75 -13.66
CA LEU A 271 -11.98 -5.21 -13.79
C LEU A 271 -11.82 -6.61 -13.19
N GLY A 272 -12.41 -6.89 -12.03
CA GLY A 272 -12.44 -8.22 -11.43
C GLY A 272 -13.15 -9.25 -12.34
N TRP A 273 -14.29 -8.88 -12.92
CA TRP A 273 -14.98 -9.72 -13.91
C TRP A 273 -14.13 -10.01 -15.15
N VAL A 274 -13.47 -8.98 -15.70
CA VAL A 274 -12.58 -9.08 -16.86
C VAL A 274 -11.41 -10.02 -16.55
N GLN A 275 -10.83 -9.91 -15.35
CA GLN A 275 -9.76 -10.79 -14.91
C GLN A 275 -10.23 -12.25 -14.80
N ASP A 276 -11.37 -12.53 -14.15
CA ASP A 276 -11.89 -13.90 -14.11
C ASP A 276 -12.22 -14.42 -15.51
N ALA A 277 -13.07 -13.71 -16.26
CA ALA A 277 -13.58 -14.19 -17.54
C ALA A 277 -12.51 -14.28 -18.62
N GLY A 278 -11.59 -13.32 -18.67
CA GLY A 278 -10.56 -13.18 -19.69
C GLY A 278 -9.29 -13.96 -19.41
N LEU A 279 -8.89 -14.09 -18.13
CA LEU A 279 -7.61 -14.68 -17.75
C LEU A 279 -7.78 -15.93 -16.89
N TRP A 280 -8.39 -15.81 -15.71
CA TRP A 280 -8.33 -16.88 -14.70
C TRP A 280 -9.20 -18.09 -15.05
N LYS A 281 -10.41 -17.87 -15.55
CA LYS A 281 -11.33 -18.93 -15.95
C LYS A 281 -10.79 -19.78 -17.11
N PRO A 282 -10.25 -19.19 -18.20
CA PRO A 282 -9.59 -19.98 -19.24
C PRO A 282 -8.42 -20.83 -18.73
N LEU A 283 -7.57 -20.27 -17.85
CA LEU A 283 -6.43 -21.00 -17.27
C LEU A 283 -6.90 -22.15 -16.37
N ARG A 284 -7.89 -21.90 -15.51
CA ARG A 284 -8.50 -22.93 -14.66
C ARG A 284 -9.11 -24.07 -15.48
N ARG A 285 -9.80 -23.75 -16.58
CA ARG A 285 -10.39 -24.76 -17.49
C ARG A 285 -9.36 -25.59 -18.23
N ARG A 286 -8.14 -25.07 -18.42
CA ARG A 286 -7.01 -25.83 -18.99
C ARG A 286 -6.30 -26.71 -17.96
N GLY A 287 -6.74 -26.69 -16.69
CA GLY A 287 -6.07 -27.43 -15.63
C GLY A 287 -4.71 -26.86 -15.26
N THR A 288 -4.47 -25.56 -15.50
CA THR A 288 -3.22 -24.91 -15.07
C THR A 288 -3.11 -24.97 -13.55
N GLY A 289 -1.96 -25.38 -13.03
CA GLY A 289 -1.70 -25.42 -11.59
C GLY A 289 -1.65 -24.02 -10.95
N LEU A 290 -1.75 -23.97 -9.62
CA LEU A 290 -1.75 -22.72 -8.86
C LEU A 290 -0.44 -21.93 -9.03
N VAL A 291 0.71 -22.60 -9.01
CA VAL A 291 2.04 -21.95 -9.11
C VAL A 291 2.20 -21.18 -10.44
N PRO A 292 1.94 -21.77 -11.63
CA PRO A 292 1.93 -21.00 -12.87
C PRO A 292 0.93 -19.83 -12.87
N MET A 293 -0.26 -20.00 -12.27
CA MET A 293 -1.23 -18.90 -12.17
C MET A 293 -0.72 -17.76 -11.28
N MET A 294 0.03 -18.06 -10.21
CA MET A 294 0.69 -17.03 -9.40
C MET A 294 1.73 -16.25 -10.23
N ILE A 295 2.55 -16.93 -11.04
CA ILE A 295 3.51 -16.27 -11.95
C ILE A 295 2.78 -15.35 -12.94
N VAL A 296 1.67 -15.81 -13.50
CA VAL A 296 0.82 -14.99 -14.39
C VAL A 296 0.29 -13.75 -13.65
N SER A 297 -0.04 -13.86 -12.35
CA SER A 297 -0.52 -12.71 -11.57
C SER A 297 0.57 -11.65 -11.34
N ILE A 298 1.83 -12.06 -11.22
CA ILE A 298 2.96 -11.14 -11.12
C ILE A 298 3.16 -10.41 -12.45
N GLY A 299 3.10 -11.14 -13.57
CA GLY A 299 3.13 -10.55 -14.90
C GLY A 299 1.97 -9.57 -15.13
N LEU A 300 0.76 -9.92 -14.70
CA LEU A 300 -0.41 -9.06 -14.75
C LEU A 300 -0.23 -7.80 -13.89
N ALA A 301 0.35 -7.92 -12.69
CA ALA A 301 0.63 -6.79 -11.81
C ALA A 301 1.60 -5.80 -12.48
N LEU A 302 2.69 -6.28 -13.06
CA LEU A 302 3.64 -5.41 -13.79
C LEU A 302 2.95 -4.75 -14.99
N ALA A 303 2.19 -5.53 -15.77
CA ALA A 303 1.47 -5.00 -16.93
C ALA A 303 0.48 -3.90 -16.52
N LEU A 304 -0.39 -4.14 -15.53
CA LEU A 304 -1.34 -3.15 -15.04
C LEU A 304 -0.65 -1.90 -14.50
N ARG A 305 0.42 -2.07 -13.71
CA ARG A 305 1.15 -0.94 -13.14
C ARG A 305 1.70 -0.01 -14.22
N TYR A 306 2.37 -0.57 -15.23
CA TYR A 306 2.96 0.23 -16.30
C TYR A 306 1.91 0.75 -17.29
N ILE A 307 0.79 0.05 -17.48
CA ILE A 307 -0.36 0.59 -18.21
C ILE A 307 -0.93 1.80 -17.46
N ILE A 308 -1.11 1.71 -16.15
CA ILE A 308 -1.57 2.83 -15.32
C ILE A 308 -0.56 3.98 -15.39
N GLN A 309 0.73 3.72 -15.18
CA GLN A 309 1.76 4.76 -15.24
C GLN A 309 1.81 5.46 -16.60
N PHE A 310 1.69 4.70 -17.71
CA PHE A 310 1.72 5.26 -19.06
C PHE A 310 0.53 6.21 -19.31
N ASN A 311 -0.67 5.88 -18.81
CA ASN A 311 -1.88 6.69 -19.03
C ASN A 311 -2.05 7.81 -17.99
N PHE A 312 -1.74 7.54 -16.73
CA PHE A 312 -1.93 8.47 -15.59
C PHE A 312 -0.73 9.40 -15.38
N GLY A 313 0.46 8.96 -15.78
CA GLY A 313 1.73 9.65 -15.50
C GLY A 313 2.39 9.23 -14.19
N GLY A 314 3.59 9.78 -13.96
CA GLY A 314 4.39 9.52 -12.75
C GLY A 314 4.12 10.46 -11.57
N ALA A 315 3.36 11.54 -11.78
CA ALA A 315 3.07 12.54 -10.76
C ALA A 315 1.99 12.04 -9.78
N THR A 316 2.11 12.46 -8.52
CA THR A 316 1.08 12.23 -7.51
C THR A 316 0.00 13.30 -7.64
N GLN A 317 -1.24 12.90 -7.84
CA GLN A 317 -2.40 13.79 -7.89
C GLN A 317 -3.25 13.68 -6.63
N GLN A 318 -4.12 14.64 -6.34
CA GLN A 318 -5.05 14.56 -5.22
C GLN A 318 -6.48 14.47 -5.71
N LEU A 319 -7.30 13.66 -5.02
CA LEU A 319 -8.74 13.64 -5.27
C LEU A 319 -9.37 14.97 -4.81
N PRO A 320 -10.45 15.44 -5.44
CA PRO A 320 -11.20 16.58 -4.92
C PRO A 320 -11.62 16.36 -3.46
N GLY A 321 -11.45 17.40 -2.65
CA GLY A 321 -11.73 17.33 -1.21
C GLY A 321 -10.73 16.49 -0.42
N ALA A 322 -9.55 16.16 -0.96
CA ALA A 322 -8.52 15.40 -0.23
C ALA A 322 -8.00 16.13 1.02
N GLN A 323 -8.01 17.47 1.01
CA GLN A 323 -7.79 18.27 2.21
C GLN A 323 -9.12 18.48 2.91
N SER A 324 -9.17 18.19 4.21
CA SER A 324 -10.35 18.41 5.04
C SER A 324 -9.95 18.96 6.39
N ALA A 325 -10.89 19.67 7.02
CA ALA A 325 -10.73 20.17 8.37
C ALA A 325 -10.40 19.01 9.34
N ARG A 326 -9.54 19.32 10.32
CA ARG A 326 -9.30 18.43 11.46
C ARG A 326 -10.41 18.67 12.48
N LEU A 327 -10.91 17.59 13.04
CA LEU A 327 -11.86 17.57 14.13
C LEU A 327 -11.08 17.20 15.38
N ASP A 328 -11.05 18.13 16.34
CA ASP A 328 -10.33 17.95 17.59
C ASP A 328 -11.28 17.36 18.63
N PHE A 329 -11.02 16.13 19.05
CA PHE A 329 -11.70 15.45 20.13
C PHE A 329 -10.79 15.44 21.36
N GLY A 330 -10.65 16.60 22.01
CA GLY A 330 -9.73 16.77 23.14
C GLY A 330 -8.28 16.52 22.70
N PRO A 331 -7.58 15.49 23.22
CA PRO A 331 -6.18 15.21 22.86
C PRO A 331 -6.00 14.59 21.46
N VAL A 332 -7.08 14.15 20.80
CA VAL A 332 -6.99 13.44 19.51
C VAL A 332 -7.57 14.30 18.39
N SER A 333 -6.72 14.66 17.42
CA SER A 333 -7.11 15.34 16.18
C SER A 333 -7.29 14.32 15.05
N ILE A 334 -8.49 14.21 14.48
CA ILE A 334 -8.74 13.38 13.30
C ILE A 334 -9.28 14.21 12.13
N SER A 335 -8.68 14.05 10.95
CA SER A 335 -9.20 14.66 9.72
C SER A 335 -10.59 14.09 9.39
N GLN A 336 -11.52 14.95 8.94
CA GLN A 336 -12.87 14.53 8.54
C GLN A 336 -12.83 13.44 7.47
N ASN A 337 -11.88 13.49 6.54
CA ASN A 337 -11.68 12.45 5.53
C ASN A 337 -11.26 11.11 6.15
N ASN A 338 -10.40 11.12 7.17
CA ASN A 338 -10.01 9.91 7.87
C ASN A 338 -11.20 9.29 8.61
N LEU A 339 -12.00 10.11 9.30
CA LEU A 339 -13.22 9.65 9.98
C LEU A 339 -14.23 9.05 8.99
N ASN A 340 -14.47 9.71 7.86
CA ASN A 340 -15.35 9.20 6.81
C ASN A 340 -14.82 7.88 6.23
N SER A 341 -13.52 7.79 5.95
CA SER A 341 -12.87 6.58 5.46
C SER A 341 -12.99 5.42 6.44
N LEU A 342 -12.83 5.67 7.75
CA LEU A 342 -13.03 4.69 8.81
C LEU A 342 -14.47 4.20 8.84
N LEU A 343 -15.45 5.11 8.84
CA LEU A 343 -16.87 4.77 8.89
C LEU A 343 -17.32 3.98 7.66
N ILE A 344 -16.94 4.43 6.46
CA ILE A 344 -17.26 3.74 5.20
C ILE A 344 -16.64 2.34 5.20
N SER A 345 -15.36 2.22 5.57
CA SER A 345 -14.69 0.91 5.63
C SER A 345 -15.41 -0.04 6.58
N LEU A 346 -15.73 0.43 7.79
CA LEU A 346 -16.45 -0.37 8.79
C LEU A 346 -17.81 -0.83 8.27
N VAL A 347 -18.62 0.09 7.72
CA VAL A 347 -19.95 -0.22 7.18
C VAL A 347 -19.86 -1.25 6.04
N ILE A 348 -18.93 -1.09 5.11
CA ILE A 348 -18.78 -2.01 3.98
C ILE A 348 -18.27 -3.38 4.43
N ILE A 349 -17.33 -3.45 5.36
CA ILE A 349 -16.85 -4.72 5.93
C ILE A 349 -17.98 -5.46 6.63
N LEU A 350 -18.78 -4.76 7.45
CA LEU A 350 -19.95 -5.34 8.12
C LEU A 350 -21.00 -5.80 7.11
N LEU A 351 -21.25 -5.02 6.05
CA LEU A 351 -22.16 -5.39 4.98
C LEU A 351 -21.69 -6.66 4.26
N VAL A 352 -20.41 -6.74 3.88
CA VAL A 352 -19.84 -7.94 3.24
C VAL A 352 -19.90 -9.14 4.17
N GLY A 353 -19.56 -8.96 5.45
CA GLY A 353 -19.65 -10.01 6.47
C GLY A 353 -21.09 -10.53 6.61
N PHE A 354 -22.07 -9.63 6.69
CA PHE A 354 -23.49 -9.98 6.72
C PHE A 354 -23.91 -10.74 5.46
N LEU A 355 -23.55 -10.24 4.27
CA LEU A 355 -23.88 -10.88 3.00
C LEU A 355 -23.30 -12.31 2.93
N LEU A 356 -22.07 -12.51 3.37
CA LEU A 356 -21.43 -13.84 3.37
C LEU A 356 -22.06 -14.80 4.39
N LEU A 357 -22.46 -14.30 5.56
CA LEU A 357 -23.03 -15.12 6.62
C LEU A 357 -24.49 -15.50 6.36
N ARG A 358 -25.30 -14.57 5.83
CA ARG A 358 -26.76 -14.70 5.78
C ARG A 358 -27.33 -15.01 4.39
N THR A 359 -26.63 -14.73 3.29
CA THR A 359 -27.22 -14.89 1.94
C THR A 359 -26.97 -16.26 1.31
N ARG A 360 -27.76 -16.57 0.27
CA ARG A 360 -27.55 -17.78 -0.57
C ARG A 360 -26.20 -17.75 -1.28
N LEU A 361 -25.77 -16.58 -1.74
CA LEU A 361 -24.45 -16.40 -2.36
C LEU A 361 -23.35 -16.76 -1.37
N GLY A 362 -23.41 -16.25 -0.13
CA GLY A 362 -22.43 -16.56 0.91
C GLY A 362 -22.38 -18.04 1.31
N LYS A 363 -23.51 -18.75 1.28
CA LYS A 363 -23.55 -20.21 1.44
C LYS A 363 -22.87 -20.93 0.27
N ALA A 364 -23.13 -20.50 -0.97
CA ALA A 364 -22.50 -21.05 -2.16
C ALA A 364 -20.98 -20.80 -2.17
N THR A 365 -20.53 -19.60 -1.79
CA THR A 365 -19.11 -19.28 -1.65
C THR A 365 -18.40 -20.18 -0.66
N ARG A 366 -18.99 -20.43 0.52
CA ARG A 366 -18.43 -21.35 1.52
C ARG A 366 -18.40 -22.80 1.04
N ALA A 367 -19.45 -23.26 0.35
CA ALA A 367 -19.46 -24.60 -0.24
C ALA A 367 -18.37 -24.77 -1.30
N VAL A 368 -18.16 -23.74 -2.15
CA VAL A 368 -17.10 -23.74 -3.17
C VAL A 368 -15.71 -23.72 -2.53
N SER A 369 -15.49 -22.94 -1.46
CA SER A 369 -14.19 -22.93 -0.76
C SER A 369 -13.88 -24.24 -0.02
N ASP A 370 -14.91 -24.93 0.48
CA ASP A 370 -14.73 -26.20 1.19
C ASP A 370 -14.41 -27.35 0.22
N ASN A 371 -15.20 -27.51 -0.85
CA ASN A 371 -14.94 -28.50 -1.89
C ASN A 371 -15.66 -28.14 -3.20
N PRO A 372 -14.95 -27.60 -4.22
CA PRO A 372 -15.55 -27.22 -5.50
C PRO A 372 -16.26 -28.38 -6.22
N ALA A 373 -15.75 -29.61 -6.13
CA ALA A 373 -16.30 -30.77 -6.83
C ALA A 373 -17.64 -31.21 -6.20
N LEU A 374 -17.71 -31.28 -4.87
CA LEU A 374 -18.96 -31.58 -4.15
C LEU A 374 -20.00 -30.47 -4.31
N ALA A 375 -19.55 -29.20 -4.33
CA ALA A 375 -20.43 -28.07 -4.60
C ALA A 375 -21.06 -28.17 -6.01
N ALA A 376 -20.27 -28.52 -7.03
CA ALA A 376 -20.77 -28.74 -8.39
C ALA A 376 -21.76 -29.92 -8.46
N ALA A 377 -21.48 -31.03 -7.79
CA ALA A 377 -22.38 -32.18 -7.71
C ALA A 377 -23.72 -31.85 -7.02
N SER A 378 -23.72 -30.86 -6.13
CA SER A 378 -24.91 -30.34 -5.44
C SER A 378 -25.68 -29.29 -6.26
N GLY A 379 -25.31 -29.07 -7.53
CA GLY A 379 -25.98 -28.14 -8.45
C GLY A 379 -25.52 -26.68 -8.34
N ILE A 380 -24.43 -26.39 -7.62
CA ILE A 380 -23.87 -25.04 -7.54
C ILE A 380 -23.00 -24.75 -8.76
N ASP A 381 -23.29 -23.68 -9.49
CA ASP A 381 -22.45 -23.18 -10.58
C ASP A 381 -21.17 -22.53 -10.00
N VAL A 382 -20.12 -23.35 -9.84
CA VAL A 382 -18.82 -22.95 -9.28
C VAL A 382 -18.20 -21.78 -10.06
N ASP A 383 -18.27 -21.82 -11.39
CA ASP A 383 -17.72 -20.77 -12.25
C ASP A 383 -18.43 -19.42 -12.01
N ARG A 384 -19.75 -19.43 -11.80
CA ARG A 384 -20.51 -18.23 -11.48
C ARG A 384 -20.19 -17.68 -10.09
N VAL A 385 -20.04 -18.56 -9.09
CA VAL A 385 -19.66 -18.14 -7.74
C VAL A 385 -18.28 -17.50 -7.74
N ILE A 386 -17.29 -18.14 -8.38
CA ILE A 386 -15.92 -17.60 -8.50
C ILE A 386 -15.96 -16.23 -9.19
N ARG A 387 -16.71 -16.09 -10.30
CA ARG A 387 -16.84 -14.81 -11.00
C ARG A 387 -17.41 -13.70 -10.12
N ILE A 388 -18.44 -14.01 -9.31
CA ILE A 388 -19.02 -13.04 -8.38
C ILE A 388 -18.00 -12.65 -7.32
N VAL A 389 -17.24 -13.61 -6.80
CA VAL A 389 -16.14 -13.34 -5.87
C VAL A 389 -15.08 -12.42 -6.47
N TRP A 390 -14.70 -12.62 -7.73
CA TRP A 390 -13.76 -11.73 -8.42
C TRP A 390 -14.31 -10.31 -8.60
N MET A 391 -15.60 -10.18 -8.94
CA MET A 391 -16.27 -8.87 -9.01
C MET A 391 -16.28 -8.16 -7.65
N VAL A 392 -16.67 -8.86 -6.58
CA VAL A 392 -16.67 -8.30 -5.23
C VAL A 392 -15.26 -7.96 -4.77
N GLY A 393 -14.29 -8.84 -5.01
CA GLY A 393 -12.88 -8.61 -4.67
C GLY A 393 -12.30 -7.38 -5.37
N GLY A 394 -12.63 -7.18 -6.66
CA GLY A 394 -12.23 -5.98 -7.40
C GLY A 394 -12.94 -4.71 -6.96
N ALA A 395 -14.23 -4.79 -6.59
CA ALA A 395 -14.97 -3.67 -6.03
C ALA A 395 -14.37 -3.21 -4.68
N LEU A 396 -14.06 -4.16 -3.80
CA LEU A 396 -13.46 -3.88 -2.49
C LEU A 396 -12.04 -3.35 -2.60
N ALA A 397 -11.23 -3.91 -3.51
CA ALA A 397 -9.90 -3.39 -3.81
C ALA A 397 -9.98 -1.94 -4.31
N ALA A 398 -10.87 -1.66 -5.27
CA ALA A 398 -11.04 -0.32 -5.81
C ALA A 398 -11.49 0.69 -4.74
N LEU A 399 -12.46 0.32 -3.90
CA LEU A 399 -12.90 1.16 -2.78
C LEU A 399 -11.76 1.38 -1.77
N GLY A 400 -11.01 0.34 -1.43
CA GLY A 400 -9.85 0.44 -0.55
C GLY A 400 -8.80 1.43 -1.06
N GLY A 401 -8.58 1.47 -2.38
CA GLY A 401 -7.65 2.41 -3.00
C GLY A 401 -8.15 3.85 -2.94
N ILE A 402 -9.44 4.07 -3.21
CA ILE A 402 -10.07 5.39 -3.11
C ILE A 402 -9.96 5.92 -1.69
N LEU A 403 -10.32 5.12 -0.70
CA LEU A 403 -10.27 5.52 0.70
C LEU A 403 -8.82 5.71 1.19
N TRP A 404 -7.87 4.91 0.67
CA TRP A 404 -6.45 5.11 0.91
C TRP A 404 -5.98 6.49 0.41
N ALA A 405 -6.40 6.90 -0.79
CA ALA A 405 -6.06 8.19 -1.36
C ALA A 405 -6.65 9.38 -0.58
N TYR A 406 -7.71 9.16 0.22
CA TYR A 406 -8.23 10.14 1.18
C TYR A 406 -7.51 10.11 2.53
N TYR A 407 -7.12 8.91 3.00
CA TYR A 407 -6.37 8.73 4.25
C TYR A 407 -4.96 9.32 4.14
N ARG A 408 -4.26 9.03 3.04
CA ARG A 408 -3.04 9.72 2.63
C ARG A 408 -3.30 10.45 1.33
N PRO A 409 -3.53 11.78 1.38
CA PRO A 409 -3.79 12.60 0.20
C PRO A 409 -2.77 12.38 -0.92
N GLY A 410 -3.16 11.59 -1.92
CA GLY A 410 -2.27 11.22 -3.02
C GLY A 410 -2.72 9.99 -3.78
N VAL A 411 -2.85 10.14 -5.09
CA VAL A 411 -3.07 9.10 -6.09
C VAL A 411 -1.80 9.00 -6.90
N SER A 412 -1.05 7.90 -6.73
CA SER A 412 0.13 7.59 -7.52
C SER A 412 -0.03 6.25 -8.23
N PHE A 413 0.66 6.06 -9.35
CA PHE A 413 0.58 4.82 -10.14
C PHE A 413 1.07 3.56 -9.41
N ASN A 414 1.84 3.70 -8.33
CA ASN A 414 2.44 2.59 -7.58
C ASN A 414 1.90 2.44 -6.15
N MET A 415 0.88 3.21 -5.75
CA MET A 415 0.37 3.18 -4.36
C MET A 415 -0.08 1.78 -3.94
N GLY A 416 -0.75 1.04 -4.83
CA GLY A 416 -1.24 -0.30 -4.54
C GLY A 416 -0.12 -1.31 -4.29
N GLN A 417 1.01 -1.18 -4.99
CA GLN A 417 2.21 -1.98 -4.73
C GLN A 417 2.76 -1.73 -3.32
N GLN A 418 2.80 -0.46 -2.89
CA GLN A 418 3.35 -0.09 -1.58
C GLN A 418 2.57 -0.73 -0.42
N ILE A 419 1.24 -0.84 -0.56
CA ILE A 419 0.38 -1.42 0.47
C ILE A 419 0.10 -2.91 0.26
N LEU A 420 0.42 -3.48 -0.90
CA LEU A 420 0.16 -4.88 -1.22
C LEU A 420 0.78 -5.82 -0.19
N LEU A 421 2.01 -5.53 0.26
CA LEU A 421 2.68 -6.35 1.26
C LEU A 421 1.94 -6.32 2.61
N LEU A 422 1.39 -5.17 3.00
CA LEU A 422 0.61 -5.01 4.23
C LEU A 422 -0.77 -5.68 4.13
N ILE A 423 -1.39 -5.65 2.94
CA ILE A 423 -2.61 -6.40 2.66
C ILE A 423 -2.33 -7.89 2.81
N PHE A 424 -1.27 -8.41 2.18
CA PHE A 424 -0.86 -9.81 2.36
C PHE A 424 -0.55 -10.12 3.81
N ALA A 425 0.16 -9.24 4.51
CA ALA A 425 0.44 -9.39 5.93
C ALA A 425 -0.85 -9.59 6.73
N GLY A 426 -1.85 -8.74 6.51
CA GLY A 426 -3.16 -8.85 7.16
C GLY A 426 -3.88 -10.16 6.83
N VAL A 427 -3.89 -10.58 5.56
CA VAL A 427 -4.54 -11.84 5.15
C VAL A 427 -3.83 -13.06 5.74
N VAL A 428 -2.50 -13.13 5.65
CA VAL A 428 -1.72 -14.28 6.11
C VAL A 428 -1.73 -14.36 7.64
N LEU A 429 -1.57 -13.22 8.34
CA LEU A 429 -1.71 -13.13 9.79
C LEU A 429 -3.11 -13.57 10.25
N GLY A 430 -4.13 -13.14 9.51
CA GLY A 430 -5.52 -13.49 9.78
C GLY A 430 -5.86 -14.97 9.57
N GLY A 431 -5.19 -15.60 8.62
CA GLY A 431 -5.50 -16.92 8.10
C GLY A 431 -6.05 -16.82 6.66
N LEU A 432 -5.27 -17.36 5.72
CA LEU A 432 -5.57 -17.35 4.29
C LEU A 432 -6.97 -17.92 4.00
N GLY A 433 -7.75 -17.22 3.16
CA GLY A 433 -9.08 -17.66 2.74
C GLY A 433 -10.20 -17.44 3.76
N THR A 434 -9.90 -16.83 4.90
CA THR A 434 -10.91 -16.45 5.89
C THR A 434 -11.14 -14.93 5.86
N VAL A 435 -12.40 -14.52 5.67
CA VAL A 435 -12.76 -13.09 5.58
C VAL A 435 -12.61 -12.39 6.94
N PHE A 436 -13.08 -13.01 8.01
CA PHE A 436 -12.94 -12.47 9.37
C PHE A 436 -11.49 -12.50 9.86
N GLY A 437 -10.70 -13.50 9.44
CA GLY A 437 -9.26 -13.53 9.68
C GLY A 437 -8.58 -12.34 9.03
N ALA A 438 -8.81 -12.11 7.73
CA ALA A 438 -8.24 -10.97 7.02
C ALA A 438 -8.58 -9.62 7.69
N LEU A 439 -9.82 -9.45 8.17
CA LEU A 439 -10.22 -8.26 8.94
C LEU A 439 -9.38 -8.07 10.20
N ILE A 440 -9.35 -9.08 11.07
CA ILE A 440 -8.65 -9.01 12.36
C ILE A 440 -7.13 -8.85 12.13
N GLY A 441 -6.58 -9.60 11.18
CA GLY A 441 -5.17 -9.52 10.81
C GLY A 441 -4.79 -8.13 10.31
N SER A 442 -5.59 -7.53 9.42
CA SER A 442 -5.34 -6.16 8.95
C SER A 442 -5.47 -5.10 10.05
N ILE A 443 -6.40 -5.26 10.99
CA ILE A 443 -6.50 -4.36 12.16
C ILE A 443 -5.25 -4.46 13.03
N ILE A 444 -4.78 -5.68 13.32
CA ILE A 444 -3.56 -5.89 14.12
C ILE A 444 -2.34 -5.30 13.40
N VAL A 445 -2.19 -5.56 12.10
CA VAL A 445 -1.12 -4.97 11.29
C VAL A 445 -1.19 -3.45 11.33
N GLY A 446 -2.40 -2.88 11.21
CA GLY A 446 -2.55 -1.43 11.16
C GLY A 446 -2.27 -0.74 12.50
N LEU A 447 -2.78 -1.31 13.59
CA LEU A 447 -2.46 -0.87 14.96
C LEU A 447 -0.96 -0.94 15.21
N PHE A 448 -0.34 -2.05 14.82
CA PHE A 448 1.09 -2.21 14.98
C PHE A 448 1.89 -1.16 14.22
N VAL A 449 1.58 -0.94 12.93
CA VAL A 449 2.28 0.04 12.08
C VAL A 449 2.23 1.44 12.70
N GLU A 450 1.06 1.91 13.13
CA GLU A 450 0.93 3.28 13.65
C GLU A 450 1.43 3.41 15.10
N ILE A 451 1.21 2.43 15.98
CA ILE A 451 1.73 2.46 17.36
C ILE A 451 3.26 2.35 17.38
N SER A 452 3.86 1.61 16.45
CA SER A 452 5.32 1.47 16.38
C SER A 452 6.04 2.81 16.17
N THR A 453 5.37 3.82 15.61
CA THR A 453 5.93 5.16 15.38
C THR A 453 6.22 5.95 16.65
N ILE A 454 5.78 5.47 17.82
CA ILE A 454 6.11 6.07 19.11
C ILE A 454 7.58 5.82 19.47
N TRP A 455 8.15 4.68 19.05
CA TRP A 455 9.53 4.27 19.37
C TRP A 455 10.42 4.14 18.14
N LEU A 456 9.85 3.93 16.96
CA LEU A 456 10.55 3.82 15.69
C LEU A 456 10.32 5.07 14.86
N GLU A 457 11.35 5.46 14.12
CA GLU A 457 11.23 6.52 13.14
C GLU A 457 10.18 6.16 12.07
N ALA A 458 9.47 7.18 11.56
CA ALA A 458 8.33 6.98 10.67
C ALA A 458 8.68 6.21 9.39
N ASP A 459 9.93 6.29 8.94
CA ASP A 459 10.43 5.58 7.76
C ASP A 459 10.67 4.08 8.03
N LEU A 460 10.93 3.71 9.28
CA LEU A 460 11.19 2.33 9.71
C LEU A 460 9.90 1.57 10.11
N LYS A 461 8.75 2.26 10.21
CA LYS A 461 7.50 1.65 10.72
C LYS A 461 7.01 0.44 9.91
N TYR A 462 7.28 0.42 8.60
CA TYR A 462 6.90 -0.72 7.75
C TYR A 462 7.82 -1.94 7.94
N VAL A 463 9.09 -1.71 8.30
CA VAL A 463 10.06 -2.79 8.59
C VAL A 463 9.68 -3.50 9.88
N GLY A 464 9.30 -2.74 10.92
CA GLY A 464 8.80 -3.32 12.18
C GLY A 464 7.58 -4.21 11.96
N ALA A 465 6.64 -3.77 11.11
CA ALA A 465 5.42 -4.52 10.83
C ALA A 465 5.70 -5.85 10.13
N LEU A 466 6.70 -5.86 9.24
CA LEU A 466 7.17 -7.06 8.57
C LEU A 466 7.84 -8.04 9.55
N LEU A 467 8.68 -7.54 10.46
CA LEU A 467 9.34 -8.37 11.48
C LEU A 467 8.33 -9.06 12.39
N ILE A 468 7.33 -8.33 12.89
CA ILE A 468 6.30 -8.93 13.74
C ILE A 468 5.39 -9.88 12.97
N MET A 469 5.08 -9.59 11.71
CA MET A 469 4.41 -10.56 10.86
C MET A 469 5.24 -11.85 10.73
N ILE A 470 6.54 -11.75 10.47
CA ILE A 470 7.44 -12.91 10.39
C ILE A 470 7.41 -13.69 11.70
N LEU A 471 7.50 -13.01 12.85
CA LEU A 471 7.43 -13.66 14.16
C LEU A 471 6.11 -14.40 14.35
N VAL A 472 4.97 -13.78 14.06
CA VAL A 472 3.67 -14.45 14.23
C VAL A 472 3.54 -15.64 13.29
N LEU A 473 4.05 -15.57 12.06
CA LEU A 473 4.03 -16.71 11.14
C LEU A 473 4.97 -17.83 11.55
N LEU A 474 6.11 -17.50 12.18
CA LEU A 474 7.04 -18.49 12.73
C LEU A 474 6.37 -19.28 13.87
N PHE A 475 5.67 -18.60 14.77
CA PHE A 475 5.04 -19.24 15.93
C PHE A 475 3.63 -19.79 15.62
N ARG A 476 2.95 -19.26 14.60
CA ARG A 476 1.56 -19.63 14.25
C ARG A 476 1.32 -19.53 12.73
N PRO A 477 1.87 -20.47 11.92
CA PRO A 477 1.84 -20.40 10.46
C PRO A 477 0.44 -20.50 9.83
N GLN A 478 -0.56 -20.95 10.60
CA GLN A 478 -1.97 -21.02 10.16
C GLN A 478 -2.69 -19.67 10.29
N GLY A 479 -2.06 -18.64 10.88
CA GLY A 479 -2.72 -17.39 11.22
C GLY A 479 -3.64 -17.50 12.44
N ILE A 480 -4.28 -16.39 12.80
CA ILE A 480 -5.06 -16.24 14.03
C ILE A 480 -6.37 -17.03 13.97
N LEU A 481 -7.01 -17.09 12.80
CA LEU A 481 -8.29 -17.77 12.56
C LEU A 481 -8.20 -18.89 11.52
N GLY A 482 -7.00 -19.37 11.18
CA GLY A 482 -6.83 -20.47 10.24
C GLY A 482 -7.48 -21.77 10.68
N ARG A 483 -8.14 -22.46 9.74
CA ARG A 483 -8.66 -23.81 9.95
C ARG A 483 -7.48 -24.79 9.98
N LYS A 484 -7.48 -25.70 10.95
CA LYS A 484 -6.55 -26.84 10.96
C LYS A 484 -6.89 -27.75 9.77
N GLU A 485 -6.01 -27.80 8.78
CA GLU A 485 -6.06 -28.82 7.75
C GLU A 485 -5.71 -30.16 8.43
N ARG A 486 -6.67 -31.08 8.50
CA ARG A 486 -6.36 -32.47 8.85
C ARG A 486 -5.65 -33.06 7.64
N VAL A 487 -4.32 -33.02 7.66
CA VAL A 487 -3.49 -33.86 6.80
C VAL A 487 -3.81 -35.30 7.23
N GLY A 488 -4.59 -35.99 6.40
CA GLY A 488 -5.07 -37.35 6.61
C GLY A 488 -4.78 -38.19 5.38
#